data_AF-A0A3C1C5D9-F1
#
_entry.id   AF-A0A3C1C5D9-F1
#
_cell.length_a   1.000
_cell.length_b   1.000
_cell.length_c   1.000
_cell.angle_alpha   90.00
_cell.angle_beta   90.00
_cell.angle_gamma   90.00
#
_symmetry.space_group_name_H-M   'P 1'
#
loop_
_entity.id
_entity.type
_entity.pdbx_description
1 polymer ?
#
loop_
_entity_poly.entity_id
_entity_poly.type
_entity_poly.pdbx_seq_one_letter_code
_entity_poly.pdbx_strand_id
1 'polypeptide(L)' 'MNLENLRTPVEILNAALEKEQDARDFYATLAARTRTDFVRDLLLRLQNEEEKHATLIRQMLARLAK' A
#
# COMPACT_ATOMS: atom_id res chain seq x y z
N MET A 1 7.74 2.53 11.89
CA MET A 1 7.61 1.08 12.09
C MET A 1 8.99 0.45 12.26
N ASN A 2 9.21 -0.30 13.34
CA ASN A 2 10.46 -1.05 13.55
C ASN A 2 10.26 -2.48 13.00
N LEU A 3 10.93 -2.81 11.89
CA LEU A 3 10.78 -4.09 11.20
C LEU A 3 11.54 -5.24 11.89
N GLU A 4 12.46 -4.94 12.80
CA GLU A 4 13.35 -5.93 13.44
C GLU A 4 12.64 -6.87 14.43
N ASN A 5 11.39 -6.58 14.78
CA ASN A 5 10.60 -7.33 15.76
C ASN A 5 9.35 -8.02 15.18
N LEU A 6 9.18 -8.05 13.86
CA LEU A 6 8.05 -8.76 13.24
C LEU A 6 8.37 -10.27 13.23
N ARG A 7 7.59 -11.07 13.97
CA ARG A 7 7.88 -12.50 14.18
C ARG A 7 6.81 -13.42 13.64
N THR A 8 5.59 -12.92 13.48
CA THR A 8 4.46 -13.71 12.99
C THR A 8 4.04 -13.28 11.58
N PRO A 9 3.46 -14.19 10.77
CA PRO A 9 2.90 -13.83 9.47
C PRO A 9 1.88 -12.70 9.55
N VAL A 10 1.09 -12.64 10.63
CA VAL A 10 0.09 -11.58 10.85
C VAL A 10 0.75 -10.22 11.08
N GLU A 11 1.79 -10.15 11.90
CA GLU A 11 2.56 -8.92 12.12
C GLU A 11 3.23 -8.44 10.82
N ILE A 12 3.81 -9.35 10.04
CA ILE A 12 4.44 -9.04 8.76
C ILE A 12 3.42 -8.52 7.75
N LEU A 13 2.25 -9.15 7.64
CA LEU A 13 1.20 -8.71 6.73
C LEU A 13 0.57 -7.39 7.14
N ASN A 14 0.41 -7.12 8.45
CA ASN A 14 -0.05 -5.82 8.92
C ASN A 14 0.98 -4.72 8.61
N ALA A 15 2.27 -5.01 8.82
CA ALA A 15 3.34 -4.10 8.45
C ALA A 15 3.36 -3.81 6.94
N ALA A 16 3.18 -4.84 6.11
CA ALA A 16 3.05 -4.68 4.67
C ALA A 16 1.81 -3.85 4.29
N LEU A 17 0.65 -4.08 4.93
CA LEU A 17 -0.57 -3.33 4.66
C LEU A 17 -0.41 -1.83 4.94
N GLU A 18 0.22 -1.46 6.04
CA GLU A 18 0.52 -0.05 6.36
C GLU A 18 1.44 0.57 5.30
N LYS A 19 2.43 -0.20 4.80
CA LYS A 19 3.30 0.26 3.71
C LYS A 19 2.57 0.50 2.41
N GLU A 20 1.64 -0.37 2.03
CA GLU A 20 0.81 -0.17 0.84
C GLU A 20 -0.07 1.08 0.98
N GLN A 21 -0.62 1.33 2.17
CA GLN A 21 -1.43 2.51 2.44
C GLN A 21 -0.60 3.80 2.39
N ASP A 22 0.60 3.80 2.99
CA ASP A 22 1.54 4.92 2.92
C ASP A 22 1.93 5.23 1.46
N ALA A 23 2.24 4.19 0.67
CA ALA A 23 2.61 4.34 -0.74
C ALA A 23 1.45 4.88 -1.58
N ARG A 24 0.24 4.35 -1.37
CA ARG A 24 -0.99 4.84 -2.02
C ARG A 24 -1.19 6.34 -1.76
N ASP A 25 -1.13 6.76 -0.49
CA ASP A 25 -1.39 8.14 -0.10
C ASP A 25 -0.25 9.07 -0.57
N PHE A 26 0.98 8.57 -0.64
CA PHE A 26 2.12 9.27 -1.24
C PHE A 26 1.88 9.53 -2.74
N TYR A 27 1.53 8.51 -3.52
CA TYR A 27 1.26 8.68 -4.96
C TYR A 27 0.05 9.58 -5.23
N ALA A 28 -1.01 9.45 -4.43
CA ALA A 28 -2.18 10.34 -4.51
C ALA A 28 -1.78 11.81 -4.26
N THR A 29 -0.95 12.06 -3.25
CA THR A 29 -0.46 13.40 -2.91
C THR A 29 0.40 13.98 -4.03
N LEU A 30 1.27 13.18 -4.65
CA LEU A 30 2.08 13.63 -5.79
C LEU A 30 1.22 13.89 -7.03
N ALA A 31 0.23 13.04 -7.31
CA ALA A 31 -0.70 13.22 -8.43
C ALA A 31 -1.48 14.54 -8.31
N ALA A 32 -1.87 14.93 -7.10
CA ALA A 32 -2.54 16.19 -6.84
C ALA A 32 -1.63 17.43 -7.02
N ARG A 33 -0.31 17.28 -6.89
CA ARG A 33 0.67 18.39 -6.95
C ARG A 33 1.36 18.53 -8.30
N THR A 34 1.36 17.49 -9.13
CA THR A 34 2.05 17.51 -10.42
C THR A 34 1.29 18.33 -11.47
N ARG A 35 2.05 19.12 -12.24
CA ARG A 35 1.53 19.95 -13.35
C ARG A 35 1.59 19.22 -14.70
N THR A 36 2.28 18.09 -14.77
CA THR A 36 2.46 17.33 -16.00
C THR A 36 1.45 16.19 -16.07
N ASP A 37 0.55 16.21 -17.05
CA ASP A 37 -0.57 15.26 -17.16
C ASP A 37 -0.10 13.80 -17.26
N PHE A 38 0.91 13.52 -18.08
CA PHE A 38 1.49 12.18 -18.17
C PHE A 38 2.02 11.66 -16.83
N VAL A 39 2.64 12.54 -16.04
CA VAL A 39 3.15 12.18 -14.70
C VAL A 39 1.99 11.95 -13.74
N ARG A 40 0.90 12.74 -13.84
CA ARG A 40 -0.32 12.53 -13.05
C ARG A 40 -0.92 11.15 -13.31
N ASP A 41 -1.06 10.78 -14.58
CA ASP A 41 -1.64 9.49 -14.96
C ASP A 41 -0.79 8.32 -14.46
N LEU A 42 0.54 8.44 -14.53
CA LEU A 42 1.45 7.44 -13.97
C LEU A 42 1.25 7.30 -12.45
N LEU A 43 1.20 8.41 -11.72
CA LEU A 43 1.02 8.41 -10.27
C LEU A 43 -0.33 7.84 -9.84
N LEU A 44 -1.40 8.16 -10.57
CA LEU A 44 -2.74 7.58 -10.33
C LEU A 44 -2.76 6.08 -10.62
N ARG A 45 -2.02 5.60 -11.63
CA ARG A 45 -1.86 4.16 -11.87
C ARG A 45 -1.13 3.47 -10.72
N LEU A 46 -0.03 4.05 -10.24
CA LEU A 46 0.71 3.52 -9.09
C LEU A 46 -0.16 3.46 -7.84
N GLN A 47 -0.88 4.55 -7.53
CA GLN A 47 -1.87 4.58 -6.45
C GLN A 47 -2.87 3.41 -6.54
N ASN A 48 -3.39 3.13 -7.74
CA ASN A 48 -4.35 2.05 -7.95
C ASN A 48 -3.72 0.66 -7.79
N GLU A 49 -2.46 0.46 -8.16
CA GLU A 49 -1.75 -0.81 -7.91
C GLU A 49 -1.57 -1.06 -6.41
N GLU A 50 -1.20 -0.04 -5.62
CA GLU A 50 -1.05 -0.23 -4.16
C GLU A 50 -2.37 -0.55 -3.47
N GLU A 51 -3.51 -0.04 -3.96
CA GLU A 51 -4.83 -0.44 -3.42
C GLU A 51 -5.14 -1.92 -3.75
N LYS A 52 -4.69 -2.44 -4.90
CA LYS A 52 -4.83 -3.87 -5.21
C LYS A 52 -3.96 -4.72 -4.29
N HIS A 53 -2.72 -4.30 -4.05
CA HIS A 53 -1.82 -4.96 -3.10
C HIS A 53 -2.41 -4.97 -1.68
N ALA A 54 -2.90 -3.82 -1.20
CA ALA A 54 -3.56 -3.71 0.10
C ALA A 54 -4.78 -4.64 0.19
N THR A 55 -5.58 -4.73 -0.86
CA THR A 55 -6.74 -5.64 -0.93
C THR A 55 -6.31 -7.10 -0.83
N LEU A 56 -5.26 -7.51 -1.54
CA LEU A 56 -4.72 -8.87 -1.47
C LEU A 56 -4.22 -9.20 -0.05
N ILE A 57 -3.50 -8.29 0.59
CA ILE A 57 -3.02 -8.46 1.97
C ILE A 57 -4.18 -8.60 2.96
N ARG A 58 -5.23 -7.77 2.84
CA ARG A 58 -6.45 -7.90 3.66
C ARG A 58 -7.11 -9.27 3.50
N GLN A 59 -7.15 -9.82 2.27
CA GLN A 59 -7.66 -11.16 2.03
C GLN A 59 -6.80 -12.25 2.67
N MET A 60 -5.47 -12.11 2.65
CA MET A 60 -4.56 -13.04 3.33
C MET A 60 -4.75 -13.01 4.85
N LEU A 61 -4.82 -11.81 5.45
CA LEU A 61 -5.10 -11.64 6.88
C LEU A 61 -6.43 -12.29 7.28
N ALA A 62 -7.49 -12.08 6.49
CA ALA A 62 -8.80 -12.68 6.75
C ALA A 62 -8.78 -14.21 6.69
N ARG A 63 -7.90 -14.82 5.88
CA ARG A 63 -7.72 -16.28 5.82
C ARG A 63 -6.96 -16.82 7.02
N LEU A 64 -6.04 -16.05 7.60
CA LEU A 64 -5.27 -16.44 8.78
C LEU A 64 -6.05 -16.26 10.09
N ALA A 65 -7.10 -15.44 10.09
CA ALA A 65 -7.98 -15.22 11.25
C ALA A 65 -9.09 -16.28 11.39
N LYS A 66 -9.17 -17.25 10.49
CA LYS A 66 -10.06 -18.41 10.56
C LYS A 66 -9.34 -19.61 11.16
#